data_AF-A0A161QIM2-F1
#
_entry.id   AF-A0A161QIM2-F1
#
_cell.length_a   1.000
_cell.length_b   1.000
_cell.length_c   1.000
_cell.angle_alpha   90.00
_cell.angle_beta   90.00
_cell.angle_gamma   90.00
#
_symmetry.space_group_name_H-M   'P 1'
#
loop_
_entity.id
_entity.type
_entity.pdbx_description
1 polymer ?
#
loop_
_entity_poly.entity_id
_entity_poly.type
_entity_poly.pdbx_seq_one_letter_code
_entity_poly.pdbx_strand_id
1 'polypeptide(L)' 'MIEKANREETDGIIQYAAQSLFEGTSGNCQLSTEKAIEITRPIVEKGAYYLIVKEENSVMGWILIGGNTDYFSHEKLGFI' A
#
# COMPACT_ATOMS: atom_id res chain seq x y z
N MET A 1 12.58 11.30 -8.71
CA MET A 1 13.08 11.05 -7.34
C MET A 1 12.05 10.18 -6.62
N ILE A 2 12.47 9.23 -5.78
CA ILE A 2 11.55 8.46 -4.94
C ILE A 2 11.32 9.24 -3.64
N GLU A 3 10.08 9.47 -3.27
CA GLU A 3 9.71 10.20 -2.05
C GLU A 3 8.52 9.55 -1.34
N LYS A 4 8.29 9.92 -0.07
CA LYS A 4 7.12 9.45 0.68
C LYS A 4 5.87 10.19 0.21
N ALA A 5 4.80 9.45 -0.08
CA ALA A 5 3.52 10.04 -0.44
C ALA A 5 2.97 10.93 0.69
N ASN A 6 2.38 12.06 0.31
CA ASN A 6 1.57 12.86 1.21
C ASN A 6 0.18 12.24 1.39
N ARG A 7 -0.68 12.91 2.17
CA ARG A 7 -2.02 12.42 2.49
C ARG A 7 -2.92 12.31 1.26
N GLU A 8 -2.95 13.34 0.41
CA GLU A 8 -3.80 13.37 -0.78
C GLU A 8 -3.39 12.28 -1.78
N GLU A 9 -2.08 12.13 -2.00
CA GLU A 9 -1.52 11.06 -2.83
C GLU A 9 -1.85 9.68 -2.25
N THR A 10 -1.72 9.51 -0.93
CA THR A 10 -2.06 8.24 -0.27
C THR A 10 -3.54 7.89 -0.43
N ASP A 11 -4.45 8.86 -0.23
CA ASP A 11 -5.89 8.63 -0.38
C ASP A 11 -6.28 8.33 -1.84
N GLY A 12 -5.57 8.93 -2.81
CA GLY A 12 -5.70 8.63 -4.24
C GLY A 12 -5.18 7.23 -4.60
N ILE A 13 -3.98 6.87 -4.15
CA ILE A 13 -3.36 5.57 -4.39
C ILE A 13 -4.20 4.43 -3.79
N ILE A 14 -4.79 4.62 -2.61
CA ILE A 14 -5.61 3.60 -1.95
C ILE A 14 -6.82 3.18 -2.80
N GLN A 15 -7.31 4.02 -3.72
CA GLN A 15 -8.40 3.64 -4.63
C GLN A 15 -7.99 2.51 -5.59
N TYR A 16 -6.69 2.32 -5.82
CA TYR A 16 -6.12 1.24 -6.63
C TYR A 16 -5.81 -0.03 -5.83
N ALA A 17 -6.19 -0.11 -4.54
CA ALA A 17 -5.87 -1.24 -3.68
C ALA A 17 -6.31 -2.59 -4.26
N ALA A 18 -7.50 -2.68 -4.88
CA ALA A 18 -7.97 -3.93 -5.48
C ALA A 18 -7.07 -4.38 -6.64
N GLN A 19 -6.65 -3.45 -7.48
CA GLN A 19 -5.72 -3.73 -8.58
C GLN A 19 -4.35 -4.15 -8.04
N SER A 20 -3.79 -3.41 -7.07
CA SER A 20 -2.49 -3.74 -6.47
C SER A 20 -2.49 -5.12 -5.81
N LEU A 21 -3.56 -5.50 -5.11
CA LEU A 21 -3.70 -6.83 -4.51
C LEU A 21 -3.85 -7.93 -5.57
N PHE A 22 -4.61 -7.67 -6.63
CA PHE A 22 -4.76 -8.61 -7.73
C PHE A 22 -3.42 -8.89 -8.42
N GLU A 23 -2.70 -7.83 -8.81
CA GLU A 23 -1.40 -7.93 -9.47
C GLU A 23 -0.33 -8.53 -8.54
N GLY A 24 -0.25 -8.06 -7.29
CA GLY A 24 0.73 -8.52 -6.30
C GLY A 24 0.54 -9.96 -5.84
N THR A 25 -0.63 -10.55 -6.11
CA THR A 25 -0.92 -11.97 -5.84
C THR A 25 -0.91 -12.82 -7.11
N SER A 26 -0.32 -12.32 -8.20
CA SER A 26 -0.28 -12.99 -9.50
C SER A 26 -1.66 -13.41 -10.01
N GLY A 27 -2.68 -12.57 -9.76
CA GLY A 27 -4.06 -12.77 -10.18
C GLY A 27 -4.91 -13.65 -9.27
N ASN A 28 -4.40 -14.09 -8.11
CA ASN A 28 -5.13 -15.02 -7.23
C ASN A 28 -6.08 -14.33 -6.24
N CYS A 29 -5.96 -13.01 -6.05
CA CYS A 29 -6.79 -12.24 -5.12
C CYS A 29 -7.66 -11.25 -5.89
N GLN A 30 -8.91 -11.63 -6.14
CA GLN A 30 -9.89 -10.75 -6.77
C GLN A 30 -10.88 -10.24 -5.72
N LEU A 31 -10.71 -8.99 -5.32
CA LEU A 31 -11.55 -8.33 -4.32
C LEU A 31 -12.32 -7.16 -4.95
N SER A 32 -13.45 -6.79 -4.35
CA SER A 32 -14.06 -5.50 -4.67
C SER A 32 -13.17 -4.36 -4.18
N THR A 33 -13.31 -3.18 -4.80
CA THR A 33 -12.58 -1.97 -4.38
C THR A 33 -12.80 -1.66 -2.91
N GLU A 34 -14.05 -1.76 -2.43
CA GLU A 34 -14.39 -1.49 -1.03
C GLU A 34 -13.66 -2.46 -0.08
N LYS A 35 -13.63 -3.76 -0.42
CA LYS A 35 -12.98 -4.75 0.43
C LYS A 35 -11.46 -4.60 0.44
N ALA A 36 -10.87 -4.28 -0.70
CA ALA A 36 -9.44 -4.02 -0.81
C ALA A 36 -9.03 -2.77 0.01
N ILE A 37 -9.85 -1.71 -0.01
CA ILE A 37 -9.63 -0.52 0.81
C ILE A 37 -9.77 -0.84 2.30
N GLU A 38 -10.78 -1.64 2.70
CA GLU A 38 -10.99 -2.07 4.10
C GLU A 38 -9.77 -2.82 4.65
N ILE A 39 -9.08 -3.60 3.82
CA ILE A 39 -7.86 -4.31 4.19
C ILE A 39 -6.65 -3.38 4.23
N THR A 40 -6.50 -2.51 3.22
CA THR A 40 -5.28 -1.71 3.02
C THR A 40 -5.21 -0.51 3.96
N ARG A 41 -6.32 0.17 4.21
CA ARG A 41 -6.36 1.40 5.02
C ARG A 41 -5.83 1.20 6.46
N PRO A 42 -6.23 0.14 7.21
CA PRO A 42 -5.66 -0.12 8.53
C PRO A 42 -4.15 -0.34 8.53
N ILE A 43 -3.57 -0.84 7.43
CA ILE A 43 -2.13 -1.06 7.30
C ILE A 43 -1.39 0.29 7.27
N VAL A 44 -1.92 1.23 6.47
CA VAL A 44 -1.41 2.61 6.40
C VAL A 44 -1.59 3.33 7.74
N GLU A 45 -2.76 3.19 8.37
CA GLU A 45 -3.05 3.81 9.68
C GLU A 45 -2.13 3.29 10.80
N LYS A 46 -1.64 2.05 10.68
CA LYS A 46 -0.65 1.45 11.60
C LYS A 46 0.79 1.88 11.32
N GLY A 47 1.01 2.77 10.35
CA GLY A 47 2.31 3.39 10.08
C GLY A 47 3.03 2.89 8.84
N ALA A 48 2.42 1.98 8.05
CA ALA A 48 2.89 1.74 6.69
C ALA A 48 2.67 2.98 5.83
N TYR A 49 3.46 3.14 4.78
CA TYR A 49 3.36 4.30 3.89
C TYR A 49 3.79 3.97 2.48
N TYR A 50 3.30 4.76 1.53
CA TYR A 50 3.70 4.66 0.14
C TYR A 50 4.99 5.45 -0.12
N LEU A 51 5.91 4.82 -0.83
CA LEU A 51 6.95 5.51 -1.59
C LEU A 51 6.47 5.68 -3.02
N ILE A 52 6.70 6.85 -3.60
CA ILE A 52 6.17 7.23 -4.91
C ILE A 52 7.25 7.81 -5.82
N VAL A 53 7.03 7.70 -7.12
CA VAL A 53 7.74 8.46 -8.16
C VAL A 53 6.76 9.38 -8.84
N LYS A 54 7.18 10.62 -9.09
CA LYS A 54 6.39 11.61 -9.81
C LYS A 54 7.04 12.04 -11.13
N GLU A 55 6.19 12.37 -12.09
CA GLU A 55 6.52 13.09 -13.32
C GLU A 55 5.50 14.22 -13.49
N GLU A 56 5.97 15.45 -13.73
CA GLU A 56 5.10 16.64 -13.87
C GLU A 56 4.04 16.79 -12.76
N ASN A 57 4.42 16.54 -11.50
CA ASN A 57 3.56 16.51 -10.30
C ASN A 57 2.50 15.40 -10.25
N SER A 58 2.47 14.49 -11.21
CA SER A 58 1.59 13.32 -11.23
C SER A 58 2.29 12.10 -10.66
N VAL A 59 1.60 11.33 -9.82
CA VAL A 59 2.13 10.05 -9.31
C VAL A 59 2.15 9.03 -10.45
N MET A 60 3.34 8.54 -10.78
CA MET A 60 3.55 7.58 -11.87
C MET A 60 3.66 6.13 -11.39
N GLY A 61 3.99 5.94 -10.13
CA GLY A 61 4.12 4.61 -9.52
C GLY A 61 4.32 4.71 -8.03
N TRP A 62 4.01 3.61 -7.33
CA TRP A 62 4.07 3.53 -5.88
C TRP A 62 4.44 2.13 -5.40
N ILE A 63 4.99 2.06 -4.19
CA ILE A 63 5.21 0.81 -3.44
C ILE A 63 4.74 1.07 -2.01
N LEU A 64 3.93 0.17 -1.44
CA LEU A 64 3.54 0.22 -0.04
C LEU A 64 4.60 -0.47 0.79
N ILE A 65 5.20 0.22 1.75
CA ILE A 65 6.17 -0.39 2.66
C ILE A 65 5.72 -0.24 4.11
N GLY A 66 6.01 -1.24 4.93
CA GLY A 66 5.63 -1.22 6.33
C GLY A 66 6.36 -2.24 7.18
N GLY A 67 6.19 -2.10 8.49
CA GLY A 67 6.61 -3.10 9.45
C GLY A 67 5.38 -3.80 10.03
N ASN A 68 5.52 -5.08 10.33
CA ASN A 68 4.59 -5.84 11.15
C ASN A 68 5.37 -6.48 12.31
N THR A 69 4.72 -6.66 13.45
CA THR A 69 5.27 -7.49 14.54
C THR A 69 4.52 -8.81 14.50
N ASP A 70 5.22 -9.90 14.24
CA ASP A 70 4.60 -11.22 14.25
C ASP A 70 4.02 -11.51 15.63
N TYR A 71 2.78 -12.01 15.65
CA TYR A 71 2.04 -12.19 16.90
C TYR A 71 2.60 -13.34 17.74
N PHE A 72 3.20 -14.36 17.11
CA PHE A 72 3.66 -15.57 17.77
C PHE A 72 5.13 -15.48 18.20
N SER A 73 6.00 -14.99 17.32
CA SER A 73 7.43 -14.86 17.58
C SER A 73 7.83 -13.52 18.20
N HIS A 74 6.96 -12.52 18.13
CA HIS A 74 7.26 -11.12 18.48
C HIS A 74 8.39 -10.49 17.65
N GLU A 75 8.77 -11.11 16.54
CA GLU A 75 9.78 -10.55 15.64
C GLU A 75 9.20 -9.40 14.82
N LYS A 76 10.03 -8.37 14.59
CA LYS A 76 9.68 -7.27 13.69
C LYS A 76 10.07 -7.65 12.27
N LEU A 77 9.07 -7.74 11.39
CA LEU A 77 9.23 -8.08 9.98
C LEU A 77 8.88 -6.87 9.12
N GLY A 78 9.68 -6.60 8.09
CA GLY A 78 9.34 -5.63 7.06
C GLY A 78 8.57 -6.29 5.92
N PHE A 79 7.73 -5.52 5.23
CA PHE A 79 7.10 -5.94 3.98
C PHE A 79 7.13 -4.81 2.94
N ILE A 80 7.04 -5.21 1.67
CA ILE A 80 6.89 -4.39 0.47
C ILE A 80 5.75 -4.93 -0.39
#